data_AF-A0A2N2VGF3-F1
#
_entry.id   AF-A0A2N2VGF3-F1
#
_cell.length_a   1.000
_cell.length_b   1.000
_cell.length_c   1.000
_cell.angle_alpha   90.00
_cell.angle_beta   90.00
_cell.angle_gamma   90.00
#
_symmetry.space_group_name_H-M   'P 1'
#
loop_
_entity.id
_entity.type
_entity.pdbx_description
1 polymer ?
#
loop_
_entity_poly.entity_id
_entity_poly.type
_entity_poly.pdbx_seq_one_letter_code
_entity_poly.pdbx_strand_id
1 'polypeptide(L)'
;MTRRKTLLFCMGAAMLATCLTGCLTDPTTRLAYDIERGANQLSHEDGARQTVVHRTPSKAGECEGPYTVQLDKAGALIIWCRDAAGATVSSHSTSYQSRFIDTPQTWILEKPAGTTLHINLERRAGRAVVIDLR
;
A
#
# COMPACT_ATOMS: atom_id res chain seq x y z
N MET A 1 -44.89 -36.33 0.09
CA MET A 1 -44.72 -35.83 1.47
C MET A 1 -43.23 -35.72 1.77
N THR A 2 -42.83 -34.52 2.15
CA THR A 2 -41.47 -33.98 2.23
C THR A 2 -40.78 -34.38 3.53
N ARG A 3 -39.47 -34.65 3.50
CA ARG A 3 -38.51 -34.26 4.57
C ARG A 3 -37.07 -34.39 4.08
N ARG A 4 -36.55 -33.26 3.58
CA ARG A 4 -35.12 -33.02 3.33
C ARG A 4 -34.38 -33.03 4.66
N LYS A 5 -33.34 -33.86 4.77
CA LYS A 5 -32.32 -33.79 5.82
C LYS A 5 -31.00 -33.33 5.19
N THR A 6 -30.36 -32.42 5.90
CA THR A 6 -28.91 -32.17 5.91
C THR A 6 -28.29 -31.52 4.68
N LEU A 7 -28.07 -30.20 4.79
CA LEU A 7 -26.90 -29.51 4.21
C LEU A 7 -26.75 -28.17 4.95
N LEU A 8 -26.24 -28.28 6.18
CA LEU A 8 -25.63 -27.19 6.92
C LEU A 8 -24.21 -27.67 7.26
N PHE A 9 -23.26 -26.75 7.30
CA PHE A 9 -21.79 -26.93 7.39
C PHE A 9 -21.08 -26.92 6.04
N CYS A 10 -20.65 -25.71 5.64
CA CYS A 10 -19.34 -25.45 5.00
C CYS A 10 -19.13 -23.96 4.63
N MET A 11 -19.94 -23.01 5.10
CA MET A 11 -19.77 -21.57 4.79
C MET A 11 -19.11 -20.73 5.89
N GLY A 12 -18.60 -21.34 6.97
CA GLY A 12 -18.15 -20.60 8.17
C GLY A 12 -16.67 -20.25 8.27
N ALA A 13 -15.78 -20.71 7.37
CA ALA A 13 -14.33 -20.66 7.62
C ALA A 13 -13.54 -19.64 6.78
N ALA A 14 -14.17 -18.88 5.89
CA ALA A 14 -13.42 -18.01 4.96
C ALA A 14 -13.18 -16.56 5.46
N MET A 15 -13.84 -16.12 6.54
CA MET A 15 -13.81 -14.71 6.96
C MET A 15 -12.76 -14.36 8.02
N LEU A 16 -12.09 -15.34 8.62
CA LEU A 16 -11.13 -15.08 9.72
C LEU A 16 -9.67 -14.91 9.26
N ALA A 17 -9.36 -15.07 7.97
CA ALA A 17 -7.99 -15.08 7.46
C ALA A 17 -7.45 -13.69 7.09
N THR A 18 -8.28 -12.64 7.06
CA THR A 18 -7.86 -11.29 6.59
C THR A 18 -7.34 -10.38 7.71
N CYS A 19 -7.52 -10.71 8.99
CA CYS A 19 -7.07 -9.86 10.10
C CYS A 19 -5.63 -10.11 10.57
N LEU A 20 -5.00 -11.23 10.19
CA LEU A 20 -3.68 -11.61 10.72
C LEU A 20 -2.48 -11.11 9.90
N THR A 21 -2.67 -10.68 8.65
CA THR A 21 -1.55 -10.23 7.80
C THR A 21 -1.06 -8.81 8.14
N GLY A 22 -1.86 -8.00 8.82
CA GLY A 22 -1.47 -6.64 9.21
C GLY A 22 -0.40 -6.58 10.31
N CYS A 23 -0.34 -7.59 11.19
CA CYS A 23 0.52 -7.55 12.38
C CYS A 23 1.99 -7.94 12.11
N LEU A 24 2.32 -8.52 10.96
CA LEU A 24 3.67 -9.08 10.71
C LEU A 24 4.38 -8.56 9.45
N THR A 25 3.73 -7.71 8.67
CA THR A 25 4.37 -7.09 7.49
C THR A 25 5.37 -6.01 7.89
N ASP A 26 6.24 -5.61 6.97
CA ASP A 26 7.09 -4.41 7.07
C ASP A 26 6.35 -3.16 6.52
N PRO A 27 6.86 -1.93 6.77
CA PRO A 27 6.25 -0.69 6.27
C PRO A 27 6.06 -0.65 4.75
N THR A 28 7.04 -1.14 3.98
CA THR A 28 7.01 -1.09 2.51
C THR A 28 5.94 -2.00 1.94
N THR A 29 5.80 -3.21 2.49
CA THR A 29 4.72 -4.14 2.13
C THR A 29 3.34 -3.55 2.41
N ARG A 30 3.16 -2.86 3.55
CA ARG A 30 1.87 -2.20 3.86
C ARG A 30 1.55 -1.08 2.88
N LEU A 31 2.53 -0.25 2.53
CA LEU A 31 2.34 0.78 1.50
C LEU A 31 1.97 0.16 0.15
N ALA A 32 2.60 -0.95 -0.23
CA ALA A 32 2.24 -1.64 -1.47
C ALA A 32 0.78 -2.12 -1.49
N TYR A 33 0.25 -2.60 -0.35
CA TYR A 33 -1.16 -2.96 -0.24
C TYR A 33 -2.11 -1.76 -0.25
N ASP A 34 -1.72 -0.62 0.32
CA ASP A 34 -2.51 0.61 0.21
C ASP A 34 -2.57 1.09 -1.25
N ILE A 35 -1.47 0.96 -2.00
CA ILE A 35 -1.42 1.27 -3.44
C ILE A 35 -2.32 0.32 -4.23
N GLU A 36 -2.23 -0.99 -4.01
CA GLU A 36 -3.12 -1.97 -4.64
C GLU A 36 -4.59 -1.61 -4.39
N ARG A 37 -4.95 -1.35 -3.13
CA ARG A 37 -6.32 -0.99 -2.76
C ARG A 37 -6.78 0.27 -3.50
N GLY A 38 -5.96 1.32 -3.52
CA GLY A 38 -6.29 2.55 -4.23
C GLY A 38 -6.40 2.36 -5.74
N ALA A 39 -5.51 1.57 -6.35
CA ALA A 39 -5.59 1.26 -7.78
C ALA A 39 -6.84 0.46 -8.16
N ASN A 40 -7.28 -0.45 -7.28
CA ASN A 40 -8.52 -1.21 -7.45
C ASN A 40 -9.79 -0.38 -7.22
N GLN A 41 -9.69 0.72 -6.46
CA GLN A 41 -10.80 1.67 -6.24
C GLN A 41 -10.88 2.76 -7.32
N LEU A 42 -9.81 2.95 -8.10
CA LEU A 42 -9.77 3.93 -9.17
C LEU A 42 -10.71 3.52 -10.30
N SER A 43 -11.63 4.40 -10.69
CA SER A 43 -12.54 4.17 -11.83
C SER A 43 -11.80 3.74 -13.09
N HIS A 44 -12.48 2.96 -13.93
CA HIS A 44 -11.96 2.50 -15.23
C HIS A 44 -11.95 3.59 -16.30
N GLU A 45 -12.64 4.71 -16.08
CA GLU A 45 -12.67 5.85 -17.00
C GLU A 45 -11.31 6.56 -17.05
N ASP A 46 -10.79 6.80 -18.25
CA ASP A 46 -9.56 7.58 -18.43
C ASP A 46 -9.75 9.01 -17.86
N GLY A 47 -8.70 9.51 -17.20
CA GLY A 47 -8.72 10.77 -16.46
C GLY A 47 -9.30 10.68 -15.05
N ALA A 48 -9.89 9.54 -14.65
CA ALA A 48 -10.29 9.33 -13.26
C ALA A 48 -9.09 9.49 -12.32
N ARG A 49 -9.36 9.97 -11.10
CA ARG A 49 -8.32 10.22 -10.09
C ARG A 49 -8.65 9.55 -8.77
N GLN A 50 -7.61 9.11 -8.08
CA GLN A 50 -7.70 8.54 -6.74
C GLN A 50 -6.46 8.93 -5.94
N THR A 51 -6.64 9.22 -4.65
CA THR A 51 -5.52 9.43 -3.72
C THR A 51 -5.39 8.23 -2.80
N VAL A 52 -4.25 7.55 -2.85
CA VAL A 52 -3.84 6.58 -1.84
C VAL A 52 -3.33 7.35 -0.62
N VAL A 53 -3.82 6.98 0.56
CA VAL A 53 -3.45 7.59 1.83
C VAL A 53 -2.72 6.55 2.68
N HIS A 54 -1.43 6.76 2.94
CA HIS A 54 -0.63 5.88 3.79
C HIS A 54 -0.18 6.62 5.05
N ARG A 55 -0.61 6.12 6.21
CA ARG A 55 -0.25 6.68 7.52
C ARG A 55 1.02 6.03 8.02
N THR A 56 2.01 6.85 8.34
CA THR A 56 3.28 6.45 8.94
C THR A 56 3.43 7.13 10.30
N PRO A 57 3.89 6.43 11.35
CA PRO A 57 4.25 5.02 11.34
C PRO A 57 3.03 4.11 11.27
N SER A 58 3.17 2.99 10.56
CA SER A 58 2.07 2.03 10.41
C SER A 58 2.03 1.00 11.55
N LYS A 59 3.05 1.00 12.43
CA LYS A 59 3.14 0.28 13.71
C LYS A 59 4.00 1.07 14.71
N ALA A 60 3.77 0.87 16.00
CA ALA A 60 4.60 1.46 17.05
C ALA A 60 6.06 0.93 16.98
N GLY A 61 7.04 1.81 17.25
CA GLY A 61 8.46 1.46 17.23
C GLY A 61 9.12 1.45 15.85
N GLU A 62 8.35 1.57 14.77
CA GLU A 62 8.87 1.73 13.41
C GLU A 62 8.77 3.19 13.00
N CYS A 63 9.76 3.70 12.26
CA CYS A 63 9.70 5.03 11.63
C CYS A 63 9.31 6.14 12.62
N GLU A 64 9.87 6.09 13.85
CA GLU A 64 9.60 7.08 14.90
C GLU A 64 10.12 8.48 14.52
N GLY A 65 11.16 8.52 13.69
CA GLY A 65 11.68 9.73 13.06
C GLY A 65 11.19 9.94 11.62
N PRO A 66 11.87 10.81 10.86
CA PRO A 66 11.59 11.01 9.44
C PRO A 66 11.73 9.70 8.65
N TYR A 67 11.04 9.63 7.51
CA TYR A 67 11.13 8.50 6.61
C TYR A 67 11.27 8.96 5.17
N THR A 68 11.96 8.18 4.37
CA THR A 68 12.11 8.41 2.93
C THR A 68 11.36 7.32 2.19
N VAL A 69 10.59 7.69 1.17
CA VAL A 69 9.89 6.76 0.28
C VAL A 69 10.42 6.94 -1.13
N GLN A 70 10.75 5.83 -1.80
CA GLN A 70 11.06 5.80 -3.21
C GLN A 70 10.05 4.94 -3.97
N LEU A 71 9.38 5.52 -4.97
CA LEU A 71 8.70 4.79 -6.04
C LEU A 71 9.56 4.90 -7.30
N ASP A 72 10.21 3.81 -7.66
CA ASP A 72 11.13 3.78 -8.80
C ASP A 72 10.41 3.48 -10.11
N LYS A 73 10.87 4.11 -11.20
CA LYS A 73 10.36 3.83 -12.55
C LYS A 73 10.53 2.38 -13.00
N ALA A 74 11.51 1.65 -12.48
CA ALA A 74 11.71 0.23 -12.75
C ALA A 74 10.80 -0.67 -11.89
N GLY A 75 9.91 -0.10 -11.08
CA GLY A 75 8.90 -0.83 -10.31
C GLY A 75 9.34 -1.21 -8.89
N ALA A 76 10.46 -0.71 -8.40
CA ALA A 76 10.83 -0.87 -6.98
C ALA A 76 10.10 0.15 -6.10
N LEU A 77 9.65 -0.30 -4.94
CA LEU A 77 9.17 0.52 -3.83
C LEU A 77 10.11 0.31 -2.65
N ILE A 78 10.58 1.40 -2.05
CA ILE A 78 11.50 1.36 -0.92
C ILE A 78 11.03 2.35 0.14
N ILE A 79 11.10 1.95 1.42
CA ILE A 79 10.94 2.85 2.55
C ILE A 79 12.17 2.72 3.45
N TRP A 80 12.80 3.86 3.72
CA TRP A 80 13.80 4.00 4.78
C TRP A 80 13.17 4.66 5.99
N CYS A 81 13.19 3.98 7.12
CA CYS A 81 12.70 4.52 8.37
C CYS A 81 13.87 4.89 9.27
N ARG A 82 13.78 6.08 9.84
CA ARG A 82 14.77 6.59 10.78
C ARG A 82 14.19 6.62 12.19
N ASP A 83 15.06 6.56 13.19
CA ASP A 83 14.72 6.88 14.57
C ASP A 83 14.63 8.39 14.79
N ALA A 84 14.26 8.81 16.00
CA ALA A 84 14.16 10.22 16.38
C ALA A 84 15.51 10.99 16.26
N ALA A 85 16.65 10.29 16.29
CA ALA A 85 17.97 10.87 16.10
C ALA A 85 18.36 10.99 14.61
N GLY A 86 17.53 10.47 13.70
CA GLY A 86 17.75 10.51 12.25
C GLY A 86 18.56 9.35 11.69
N ALA A 87 18.94 8.37 12.52
CA ALA A 87 19.66 7.19 12.07
C ALA A 87 18.70 6.22 11.37
N THR A 88 19.10 5.69 10.21
CA THR A 88 18.30 4.68 9.50
C THR A 88 18.29 3.37 10.30
N VAL A 89 17.12 3.00 10.81
CA VAL A 89 16.91 1.77 11.60
C VAL A 89 16.33 0.64 10.77
N SER A 90 15.72 0.94 9.62
CA SER A 90 15.27 -0.09 8.68
C SER A 90 15.17 0.43 7.25
N SER A 91 15.30 -0.50 6.29
CA SER A 91 15.18 -0.26 4.87
C SER A 91 14.52 -1.49 4.23
N HIS A 92 13.25 -1.39 3.89
CA HIS A 92 12.50 -2.49 3.27
C HIS A 92 12.14 -2.15 1.83
N SER A 93 12.12 -3.14 0.95
CA SER A 93 11.76 -2.97 -0.45
C SER A 93 10.86 -4.07 -0.98
N THR A 94 10.08 -3.74 -2.00
CA THR A 94 9.26 -4.68 -2.76
C THR A 94 9.08 -4.17 -4.18
N SER A 95 8.61 -5.02 -5.08
CA SER A 95 8.12 -4.61 -6.41
C SER A 95 6.64 -4.90 -6.62
N TYR A 96 5.95 -5.37 -5.58
CA TYR A 96 4.58 -5.87 -5.65
C TYR A 96 3.59 -4.88 -6.28
N GLN A 97 3.71 -3.59 -5.94
CA GLN A 97 2.85 -2.51 -6.43
C GLN A 97 2.92 -2.32 -7.96
N SER A 98 4.03 -2.71 -8.61
CA SER A 98 4.22 -2.58 -10.06
C SER A 98 3.21 -3.40 -10.89
N ARG A 99 2.54 -4.38 -10.25
CA ARG A 99 1.47 -5.16 -10.89
C ARG A 99 0.20 -4.32 -11.10
N PHE A 100 0.00 -3.28 -10.28
CA PHE A 100 -1.25 -2.52 -10.21
C PHE A 100 -1.12 -1.10 -10.73
N ILE A 101 0.07 -0.51 -10.60
CA ILE A 101 0.34 0.87 -11.02
C ILE A 101 1.57 0.95 -11.93
N ASP A 102 1.57 1.93 -12.81
CA ASP A 102 2.73 2.33 -13.61
C ASP A 102 3.36 3.58 -12.98
N THR A 103 4.70 3.59 -12.89
CA THR A 103 5.46 4.71 -12.30
C THR A 103 6.32 5.34 -13.39
N PRO A 104 5.90 6.45 -14.03
CA PRO A 104 6.56 6.98 -15.23
C PRO A 104 7.94 7.59 -14.95
N GLN A 105 8.23 7.91 -13.70
CA GLN A 105 9.50 8.47 -13.23
C GLN A 105 9.81 7.97 -11.83
N THR A 106 11.07 8.07 -11.41
CA THR A 106 11.44 7.76 -10.03
C THR A 106 11.09 8.94 -9.14
N TRP A 107 10.28 8.69 -8.11
CA TRP A 107 9.96 9.64 -7.05
C TRP A 107 10.75 9.27 -5.80
N ILE A 108 11.41 10.25 -5.17
CA ILE A 108 12.05 10.09 -3.87
C ILE A 108 11.57 11.25 -3.00
N LEU A 109 10.89 10.93 -1.90
CA LEU A 109 10.28 11.91 -1.01
C LEU A 109 10.69 11.65 0.43
N GLU A 110 11.23 12.66 1.08
CA GLU A 110 11.43 12.66 2.53
C GLU A 110 10.20 13.24 3.23
N LYS A 111 9.79 12.59 4.31
CA LYS A 111 8.60 12.93 5.08
C LYS A 111 8.96 13.06 6.55
N PRO A 112 8.52 14.13 7.24
CA PRO A 112 8.69 14.24 8.68
C PRO A 112 7.98 13.10 9.42
N ALA A 113 8.45 12.81 10.63
CA ALA A 113 7.84 11.83 11.52
C ALA A 113 6.34 12.04 11.68
N GLY A 114 5.56 10.95 11.66
CA GLY A 114 4.10 11.00 11.87
C GLY A 114 3.28 11.60 10.71
N THR A 115 3.93 12.09 9.65
CA THR A 115 3.19 12.69 8.53
C THR A 115 2.62 11.62 7.61
N THR A 116 1.48 11.94 6.98
CA THR A 116 0.82 11.03 6.04
C THR A 116 1.40 11.19 4.65
N LEU A 117 1.68 10.08 3.98
CA LEU A 117 2.03 10.05 2.56
C LEU A 117 0.75 9.98 1.72
N HIS A 118 0.66 10.82 0.70
CA HIS A 118 -0.36 10.77 -0.33
C HIS A 118 0.26 10.43 -1.68
N ILE A 119 -0.30 9.43 -2.36
CA ILE A 119 0.07 9.07 -3.73
C ILE A 119 -1.15 9.29 -4.61
N ASN A 120 -1.03 10.20 -5.56
CA ASN A 120 -2.11 10.49 -6.49
C ASN A 120 -1.96 9.62 -7.73
N LEU A 121 -3.04 8.91 -8.05
CA LEU A 121 -3.17 8.06 -9.21
C LEU A 121 -4.13 8.70 -10.22
N GLU A 122 -3.83 8.52 -11.49
CA GLU A 122 -4.73 8.86 -12.60
C GLU A 122 -4.87 7.69 -13.54
N ARG A 123 -6.08 7.43 -14.03
CA ARG A 123 -6.32 6.43 -15.07
C ARG A 123 -5.85 7.00 -16.41
N ARG A 124 -4.91 6.34 -17.08
CA ARG A 124 -4.40 6.73 -18.40
C ARG A 124 -4.28 5.49 -19.28
N ALA A 125 -4.95 5.50 -20.43
CA ALA A 125 -4.96 4.37 -21.37
C ALA A 125 -5.28 3.04 -20.67
N GLY A 126 -6.27 3.05 -19.76
CA GLY A 126 -6.68 1.87 -19.00
C GLY A 126 -5.78 1.48 -17.81
N ARG A 127 -4.60 2.10 -17.63
CA ARG A 127 -3.67 1.82 -16.53
C ARG A 127 -3.77 2.86 -15.41
N ALA A 128 -3.53 2.45 -14.17
CA ALA A 128 -3.40 3.38 -13.05
C ALA A 128 -1.95 3.92 -13.05
N VAL A 129 -1.78 5.22 -13.17
CA VAL A 129 -0.46 5.85 -13.30
C VAL A 129 -0.22 6.77 -12.13
N VAL A 130 0.97 6.69 -11.50
CA VAL A 130 1.38 7.64 -10.46
C VAL A 130 1.64 9.00 -11.10
N ILE A 131 0.93 10.03 -10.63
CA ILE A 131 1.05 11.40 -11.15
C ILE A 131 1.67 12.38 -10.17
N ASP A 132 1.61 12.11 -8.86
CA ASP A 132 2.15 12.98 -7.82
C ASP A 132 2.34 12.23 -6.48
N LEU A 133 3.31 12.67 -5.70
CA LEU A 133 3.69 12.14 -4.38
C LEU A 133 3.90 13.31 -3.39
N ARG A 134 3.26 13.27 -2.22
CA ARG A 134 3.35 14.36 -1.22
C ARG A 134 3.16 13.91 0.23
#